data_AF-A0A2H6MYD0-F1
#
_entry.id   AF-A0A2H6MYD0-F1
#
_cell.length_a   1.000
_cell.length_b   1.000
_cell.length_c   1.000
_cell.angle_alpha   90.00
_cell.angle_beta   90.00
_cell.angle_gamma   90.00
#
_symmetry.space_group_name_H-M   'P 1'
#
loop_
_entity.id
_entity.type
_entity.pdbx_description
1 polymer ?
#
loop_
_entity_poly.entity_id
_entity_poly.type
_entity_poly.pdbx_seq_one_letter_code
_entity_poly.pdbx_strand_id
1 'polypeptide(L)'
;RLRASRLALWWKSLLRDYAEACREVAQGIRQRPVKAGLYLSLLAGAVSCSLRNPSEASFDSSLLEASGTLLLLSPWTRSSSSEKHTQRLMVLRNRGQLRVQNLAFFSLLYEAPYDAGADLYQVHCKYLKPRWIDFPSLVLDVGFWGRWWVLHSRMQNSDINNEEFHYLPGHLKTISFNDLHSETNEKLFDEKYKAVTLTEEQIQEADGENQGQLHS
;
A
#
# COMPACT_ATOMS: atom_id res chain seq x y z
N ARG A 1 32.98 14.64 -56.57
CA ARG A 1 32.67 15.42 -55.34
C ARG A 1 31.16 15.43 -55.19
N LEU A 2 30.62 14.49 -54.41
CA LEU A 2 29.18 14.29 -54.24
C LEU A 2 28.57 15.51 -53.55
N ARG A 3 27.61 16.17 -54.22
CA ARG A 3 26.76 17.19 -53.60
C ARG A 3 26.04 16.53 -52.44
N ALA A 4 26.43 16.85 -51.20
CA ALA A 4 25.65 16.46 -50.03
C ALA A 4 24.21 16.94 -50.26
N SER A 5 23.26 16.02 -50.31
CA SER A 5 21.85 16.37 -50.43
C SER A 5 21.49 17.30 -49.27
N ARG A 6 20.53 18.22 -49.48
CA ARG A 6 20.11 19.17 -48.42
C ARG A 6 19.74 18.44 -47.11
N LEU A 7 19.24 17.21 -47.22
CA LEU A 7 19.00 16.30 -46.10
C LEU A 7 20.29 15.89 -45.36
N ALA A 8 21.37 15.55 -46.07
CA ALA A 8 22.65 15.21 -45.43
C ALA A 8 23.26 16.40 -44.67
N LEU A 9 23.13 17.62 -45.21
CA LEU A 9 23.53 18.85 -44.52
C LEU A 9 22.66 19.11 -43.28
N TRP A 10 21.36 18.91 -43.40
CA TRP A 10 20.41 19.03 -42.28
C TRP A 10 20.71 18.02 -41.16
N TRP A 11 20.88 16.74 -41.49
CA TRP A 11 21.26 15.70 -40.53
C TRP A 11 22.58 16.01 -39.84
N LYS A 12 23.57 16.53 -40.58
CA LYS A 12 24.85 16.93 -40.01
C LYS A 12 24.72 18.11 -39.05
N SER A 13 23.88 19.10 -39.38
CA SER A 13 23.58 20.22 -38.49
C SER A 13 22.89 19.73 -37.23
N LEU A 14 21.85 18.90 -37.38
CA LEU A 14 21.08 18.34 -36.27
C LEU A 14 21.97 17.56 -35.29
N LEU A 15 22.83 16.67 -35.81
CA LEU A 15 23.77 15.92 -34.98
C LEU A 15 24.76 16.83 -34.25
N ARG A 16 25.19 17.92 -34.89
CA ARG A 16 26.08 18.90 -34.28
C ARG A 16 25.37 19.66 -33.15
N ASP A 17 24.13 20.07 -33.36
CA ASP A 17 23.32 20.78 -32.36
C ASP A 17 23.10 19.90 -31.11
N TYR A 18 22.80 18.61 -31.29
CA TYR A 18 22.69 17.66 -30.17
C TYR A 18 24.04 17.41 -29.47
N ALA A 19 25.14 17.32 -30.21
CA ALA A 19 26.47 17.14 -29.62
C ALA A 19 26.90 18.37 -28.81
N GLU A 20 26.62 19.57 -29.30
CA GLU A 20 26.84 20.84 -28.59
C GLU A 20 25.96 20.91 -27.33
N ALA A 21 24.67 20.56 -27.41
CA ALA A 21 23.79 20.47 -26.25
C ALA A 21 24.30 19.48 -25.18
N CYS A 22 24.78 18.30 -25.58
CA CYS A 22 25.38 17.34 -24.65
C CYS A 22 26.64 17.90 -23.96
N ARG A 23 27.47 18.64 -24.71
CA ARG A 23 28.67 19.30 -24.17
C ARG A 23 28.30 20.38 -23.16
N GLU A 24 27.27 21.17 -23.43
CA GLU A 24 26.73 22.17 -22.49
C GLU A 24 26.17 21.52 -21.23
N VAL A 25 25.43 20.42 -21.34
CA VAL A 25 24.94 19.65 -20.19
C VAL A 25 26.11 19.16 -19.33
N ALA A 26 27.15 18.58 -19.94
CA ALA A 26 28.33 18.12 -19.21
C ALA A 26 29.07 19.27 -18.50
N GLN A 27 29.17 20.43 -19.13
CA GLN A 27 29.73 21.63 -18.50
C GLN A 27 28.84 22.12 -17.34
N GLY A 28 27.51 22.14 -17.53
CA GLY A 28 26.54 22.51 -16.50
C GLY A 28 26.60 21.62 -15.27
N ILE A 29 26.77 20.31 -15.44
CA ILE A 29 26.96 19.35 -14.35
C ILE A 29 28.24 19.69 -13.55
N ARG A 30 29.36 19.97 -14.24
CA ARG A 30 30.63 20.33 -13.59
C ARG A 30 30.55 21.66 -12.83
N GLN A 31 29.83 22.64 -13.37
CA GLN A 31 29.68 23.95 -12.74
C GLN A 31 28.76 23.90 -11.52
N ARG A 32 27.72 23.05 -11.53
CA ARG A 32 26.69 23.01 -10.47
C ARG A 32 26.26 21.57 -10.17
N PRO A 33 27.13 20.74 -9.56
CA PRO A 33 26.88 19.31 -9.37
C PRO A 33 25.66 19.02 -8.50
N VAL A 34 25.41 19.83 -7.46
CA VAL A 34 24.24 19.66 -6.57
C VAL A 34 22.93 19.87 -7.33
N LYS A 35 22.82 20.97 -8.10
CA LYS A 35 21.59 21.26 -8.87
C LYS A 35 21.37 20.21 -9.95
N ALA A 36 22.43 19.79 -10.63
CA ALA A 36 22.36 18.71 -11.61
C ALA A 36 21.91 17.38 -10.98
N GLY A 37 22.46 17.02 -9.82
CA GLY A 37 22.05 15.84 -9.05
C GLY A 37 20.57 15.87 -8.69
N LEU A 38 20.05 17.02 -8.23
CA LEU A 38 18.62 17.20 -7.94
C LEU A 38 17.75 16.98 -9.19
N TYR A 39 18.08 17.61 -10.32
CA TYR A 39 17.32 17.41 -11.56
C TYR A 39 17.37 15.97 -12.08
N LEU A 40 18.54 15.33 -12.03
CA LEU A 40 18.69 13.92 -12.39
C LEU A 40 17.88 13.01 -11.47
N SER A 41 17.89 13.27 -10.16
CA SER A 41 17.09 12.49 -9.20
C SER A 41 15.58 12.65 -9.44
N LEU A 42 15.12 13.87 -9.76
CA LEU A 42 13.72 14.13 -10.06
C LEU A 42 13.29 13.43 -11.36
N LEU A 43 14.12 13.50 -12.41
CA LEU A 43 13.84 12.84 -13.69
C LEU A 43 13.88 11.31 -13.54
N ALA A 44 14.87 10.77 -12.83
CA ALA A 44 14.93 9.34 -12.53
C ALA A 44 13.73 8.88 -11.70
N GLY A 45 13.33 9.66 -10.69
CA GLY A 45 12.14 9.42 -9.89
C GLY A 45 10.87 9.42 -10.74
N ALA A 46 10.69 10.45 -11.57
CA ALA A 46 9.56 10.57 -12.49
C ALA A 46 9.47 9.37 -13.46
N VAL A 47 10.58 8.99 -14.09
CA VAL A 47 10.64 7.82 -14.96
C VAL A 47 10.31 6.53 -14.19
N SER A 48 10.89 6.36 -12.99
CA SER A 48 10.62 5.19 -12.15
C SER A 48 9.15 5.09 -11.75
N CYS A 49 8.53 6.21 -11.35
CA CYS A 49 7.10 6.28 -11.04
C CYS A 49 6.26 5.88 -12.25
N SER A 50 6.56 6.42 -13.44
CA SER A 50 5.82 6.10 -14.67
C SER A 50 5.94 4.64 -15.07
N LEU A 51 7.12 4.03 -14.91
CA LEU A 51 7.32 2.61 -15.21
C LEU A 51 6.62 1.68 -14.20
N ARG A 52 6.43 2.15 -12.96
CA ARG A 52 5.74 1.41 -11.89
C ARG A 52 4.28 1.81 -11.74
N ASN A 53 3.72 2.55 -12.70
CA ASN A 53 2.34 2.98 -12.61
C ASN A 53 1.39 1.79 -12.85
N PRO A 54 0.50 1.42 -11.89
CA PRO A 54 -0.37 0.26 -12.06
C PRO A 54 -1.42 0.49 -13.16
N SER A 55 -1.71 -0.59 -13.91
CA SER A 55 -2.71 -0.63 -14.97
C SER A 55 -4.06 -1.15 -14.48
N GLU A 56 -5.09 -1.08 -15.33
CA GLU A 56 -6.41 -1.67 -15.06
C GLU A 56 -6.33 -3.18 -14.78
N ALA A 57 -5.53 -3.92 -15.55
CA ALA A 57 -5.31 -5.35 -15.31
C ALA A 57 -4.67 -5.63 -13.94
N SER A 58 -3.76 -4.74 -13.48
CA SER A 58 -3.17 -4.84 -12.15
C SER A 58 -4.19 -4.58 -11.05
N PHE A 59 -5.17 -3.70 -11.27
CA PHE A 59 -6.27 -3.50 -10.32
C PHE A 59 -7.13 -4.76 -10.22
N ASP A 60 -7.53 -5.29 -11.37
CA ASP A 60 -8.36 -6.49 -11.45
C ASP A 60 -7.70 -7.69 -10.74
N SER A 61 -6.40 -7.90 -10.96
CA SER A 61 -5.66 -8.96 -10.25
C SER A 61 -5.64 -8.75 -8.74
N SER A 62 -5.36 -7.52 -8.28
CA SER A 62 -5.33 -7.21 -6.85
C SER A 62 -6.71 -7.32 -6.19
N LEU A 63 -7.77 -6.94 -6.90
CA LEU A 63 -9.15 -7.04 -6.41
C LEU A 63 -9.58 -8.52 -6.31
N LEU A 64 -9.26 -9.34 -7.30
CA LEU A 64 -9.51 -10.78 -7.27
C LEU A 64 -8.71 -11.47 -6.16
N GLU A 65 -7.44 -11.12 -5.99
CA GLU A 65 -6.59 -11.63 -4.91
C GLU A 65 -7.16 -11.26 -3.54
N ALA A 66 -7.54 -9.99 -3.33
CA ALA A 66 -8.18 -9.53 -2.10
C ALA A 66 -9.50 -10.25 -1.80
N SER A 67 -10.30 -10.54 -2.83
CA SER A 67 -11.50 -11.35 -2.65
C SER A 67 -11.15 -12.81 -2.31
N GLY A 68 -10.11 -13.37 -2.92
CA GLY A 68 -9.63 -14.72 -2.63
C GLY A 68 -9.14 -14.86 -1.19
N THR A 69 -8.37 -13.90 -0.69
CA THR A 69 -7.91 -13.90 0.71
C THR A 69 -9.08 -13.81 1.69
N LEU A 70 -10.08 -12.96 1.42
CA LEU A 70 -11.29 -12.89 2.25
C LEU A 70 -12.13 -14.17 2.23
N LEU A 71 -12.12 -14.92 1.13
CA LEU A 71 -12.84 -16.20 1.01
C LEU A 71 -12.20 -17.31 1.86
N LEU A 72 -10.89 -17.23 2.13
CA LEU A 72 -10.20 -18.16 3.01
C LEU A 72 -10.50 -17.91 4.50
N LEU A 73 -10.94 -16.70 4.85
CA LEU A 73 -11.24 -16.31 6.21
C LEU A 73 -12.68 -16.69 6.59
N SER A 74 -12.85 -17.11 7.85
CA SER A 74 -14.17 -17.34 8.41
C SER A 74 -14.95 -16.02 8.50
N PRO A 75 -16.29 -16.04 8.33
CA PRO A 75 -17.13 -14.86 8.53
C PRO A 75 -16.98 -14.22 9.92
N TRP A 76 -16.56 -14.99 10.93
CA TRP A 76 -16.42 -14.52 12.31
C TRP A 76 -15.13 -13.72 12.55
N THR A 77 -14.06 -14.01 11.81
CA THR A 77 -12.73 -13.40 12.03
C THR A 77 -12.43 -12.30 11.01
N ARG A 78 -13.08 -12.30 9.84
CA ARG A 78 -12.82 -11.31 8.80
C ARG A 78 -13.31 -9.90 9.18
N SER A 79 -12.58 -8.89 8.73
CA SER A 79 -12.93 -7.48 8.92
C SER A 79 -14.13 -7.08 8.06
N SER A 80 -15.19 -6.58 8.71
CA SER A 80 -16.41 -6.11 8.03
C SER A 80 -16.16 -4.90 7.11
N SER A 81 -15.16 -4.07 7.42
CA SER A 81 -14.73 -2.94 6.58
C SER A 81 -14.09 -3.43 5.27
N SER A 82 -13.16 -4.37 5.36
CA SER A 82 -12.46 -4.95 4.21
C SER A 82 -13.44 -5.68 3.31
N GLU A 83 -14.32 -6.49 3.90
CA GLU A 83 -15.37 -7.21 3.17
C GLU A 83 -16.30 -6.26 2.41
N LYS A 84 -16.90 -5.27 3.08
CA LYS A 84 -17.83 -4.33 2.43
C LYS A 84 -17.17 -3.56 1.30
N HIS A 85 -15.91 -3.15 1.48
CA HIS A 85 -15.15 -2.44 0.45
C HIS A 85 -14.90 -3.32 -0.77
N THR A 86 -14.35 -4.52 -0.58
CA THR A 86 -14.06 -5.47 -1.67
C THR A 86 -15.34 -5.91 -2.38
N GLN A 87 -16.42 -6.18 -1.66
CA GLN A 87 -17.73 -6.50 -2.25
C GLN A 87 -18.30 -5.35 -3.07
N ARG A 88 -18.23 -4.11 -2.58
CA ARG A 88 -18.65 -2.93 -3.36
C ARG A 88 -17.87 -2.84 -4.66
N LEU A 89 -16.55 -3.00 -4.61
CA LEU A 89 -15.70 -2.97 -5.81
C LEU A 89 -16.06 -4.10 -6.77
N MET A 90 -16.30 -5.33 -6.29
CA MET A 90 -16.75 -6.44 -7.14
C MET A 90 -18.09 -6.18 -7.82
N VAL A 91 -19.05 -5.58 -7.10
CA VAL A 91 -20.34 -5.20 -7.69
C VAL A 91 -20.16 -4.15 -8.79
N LEU A 92 -19.37 -3.11 -8.54
CA LEU A 92 -19.08 -2.07 -9.54
C LEU A 92 -18.34 -2.62 -10.75
N ARG A 93 -17.41 -3.56 -10.54
CA ARG A 93 -16.71 -4.29 -11.59
C ARG A 93 -17.69 -5.07 -12.47
N ASN A 94 -18.57 -5.86 -11.85
CA ASN A 94 -19.56 -6.67 -12.56
C ASN A 94 -20.57 -5.81 -13.34
N ARG A 95 -20.80 -4.56 -12.92
CA ARG A 95 -21.62 -3.58 -13.65
C ARG A 95 -20.87 -2.83 -14.74
N GLY A 96 -19.56 -3.04 -14.90
CA GLY A 96 -18.72 -2.29 -15.84
C GLY A 96 -18.56 -0.80 -15.50
N GLN A 97 -18.81 -0.44 -14.25
CA GLN A 97 -18.78 0.95 -13.76
C GLN A 97 -17.41 1.35 -13.20
N LEU A 98 -16.43 0.46 -13.12
CA LEU A 98 -15.08 0.81 -12.69
C LEU A 98 -14.23 1.31 -13.85
N ARG A 99 -13.50 2.39 -13.63
CA ARG A 99 -12.59 2.96 -14.62
C ARG A 99 -11.25 3.32 -14.01
N VAL A 100 -10.19 3.00 -14.75
CA VAL A 100 -8.82 3.41 -14.42
C VAL A 100 -8.37 4.49 -15.38
N GLN A 101 -7.93 5.62 -14.82
CA GLN A 101 -7.29 6.70 -15.56
C GLN A 101 -5.81 6.77 -15.20
N ASN A 102 -4.92 6.52 -16.16
CA ASN A 102 -3.49 6.67 -16.00
C ASN A 102 -3.10 8.16 -16.18
N LEU A 103 -2.39 8.72 -15.21
CA LEU A 103 -1.92 10.13 -15.17
C LEU A 103 -0.38 10.19 -15.16
N ALA A 104 0.25 9.34 -15.99
CA ALA A 104 1.69 9.10 -16.09
C ALA A 104 2.33 8.53 -14.82
N PHE A 105 2.38 9.29 -13.72
CA PHE A 105 3.09 8.89 -12.49
C PHE A 105 2.25 8.10 -11.50
N PHE A 106 0.92 8.23 -11.60
CA PHE A 106 -0.06 7.54 -10.77
C PHE A 106 -1.30 7.23 -11.59
N SER A 107 -2.14 6.34 -11.08
CA SER A 107 -3.40 5.92 -11.67
C SER A 107 -4.54 6.22 -10.70
N LEU A 108 -5.68 6.62 -11.23
CA LEU A 108 -6.90 6.82 -10.44
C LEU A 108 -7.92 5.77 -10.83
N LEU A 109 -8.48 5.11 -9.82
CA LEU A 109 -9.68 4.31 -9.96
C LEU A 109 -10.88 5.15 -9.54
N TYR A 110 -11.90 5.23 -10.40
CA TYR A 110 -13.11 5.97 -10.11
C TYR A 110 -14.36 5.22 -10.57
N GLU A 111 -15.49 5.57 -9.96
CA GLU A 111 -16.81 5.06 -10.32
C GLU A 111 -17.39 5.89 -11.49
N ALA A 112 -17.72 5.22 -12.58
CA ALA A 112 -18.49 5.78 -13.68
C ALA A 112 -19.99 5.50 -13.46
N PRO A 113 -20.88 6.44 -13.82
CA PRO A 113 -22.32 6.28 -13.61
C PRO A 113 -22.93 5.14 -14.44
N TYR A 114 -22.32 4.79 -15.59
CA TYR A 114 -22.81 3.77 -16.51
C TYR A 114 -21.67 2.90 -17.03
N ASP A 115 -22.04 1.72 -17.54
CA ASP A 115 -21.13 0.80 -18.24
C ASP A 115 -20.56 1.41 -19.54
N ALA A 116 -19.41 0.90 -19.99
CA ALA A 116 -18.78 1.25 -21.26
C ALA A 116 -19.63 0.93 -22.48
N GLY A 117 -20.33 -0.19 -22.44
CA GLY A 117 -21.17 -0.66 -23.54
C GLY A 117 -22.58 -0.09 -23.51
N ALA A 118 -22.92 0.76 -22.54
CA ALA A 118 -24.27 1.29 -22.39
C ALA A 118 -24.59 2.34 -23.47
N ASP A 119 -25.39 1.95 -24.46
CA ASP A 119 -25.90 2.85 -25.50
C ASP A 119 -27.27 3.44 -25.12
N LEU A 120 -27.30 4.19 -24.01
CA LEU A 120 -28.50 4.88 -23.54
C LEU A 120 -28.37 6.39 -23.81
N TYR A 121 -29.49 7.05 -24.07
CA TYR A 121 -29.53 8.51 -24.21
C TYR A 121 -28.91 9.23 -22.99
N GLN A 122 -29.13 8.69 -21.79
CA GLN A 122 -28.61 9.24 -20.54
C GLN A 122 -27.07 9.29 -20.51
N VAL A 123 -26.40 8.33 -21.13
CA VAL A 123 -24.93 8.26 -21.21
C VAL A 123 -24.38 9.32 -22.16
N HIS A 124 -25.08 9.54 -23.28
CA HIS A 124 -24.66 10.46 -24.34
C HIS A 124 -24.95 11.93 -24.01
N CYS A 125 -25.99 12.20 -23.21
CA CYS A 125 -26.38 13.55 -22.86
C CYS A 125 -25.30 14.27 -22.03
N LYS A 126 -24.71 15.34 -22.61
CA LYS A 126 -23.66 16.15 -21.96
C LYS A 126 -24.09 16.77 -20.63
N TYR A 127 -25.37 17.10 -20.48
CA TYR A 127 -25.91 17.77 -19.30
C TYR A 127 -26.13 16.84 -18.10
N LEU A 128 -26.18 15.52 -18.33
CA LEU A 128 -26.30 14.51 -17.29
C LEU A 128 -24.94 14.00 -16.79
N LYS A 129 -23.84 14.41 -17.43
CA LYS A 129 -22.50 13.99 -17.02
C LYS A 129 -22.14 14.62 -15.67
N PRO A 130 -21.43 13.87 -14.80
CA PRO A 130 -20.98 14.39 -13.52
C PRO A 130 -20.13 15.64 -13.70
N ARG A 131 -20.32 16.62 -12.81
CA ARG A 131 -19.53 17.85 -12.84
C ARG A 131 -18.14 17.54 -12.30
N TRP A 132 -17.15 18.32 -12.76
CA TRP A 132 -15.77 18.22 -12.27
C TRP A 132 -15.65 18.41 -10.75
N ILE A 133 -16.59 19.14 -10.14
CA ILE A 133 -16.60 19.37 -8.69
C ILE A 133 -17.01 18.14 -7.88
N ASP A 134 -17.80 17.24 -8.48
CA ASP A 134 -18.27 16.01 -7.85
C ASP A 134 -17.29 14.85 -8.06
N PHE A 135 -16.38 14.97 -9.03
CA PHE A 135 -15.41 13.94 -9.38
C PHE A 135 -14.58 13.41 -8.19
N PRO A 136 -14.08 14.24 -7.25
CA PRO A 136 -13.33 13.72 -6.10
C PRO A 136 -14.10 12.70 -5.26
N SER A 137 -15.43 12.81 -5.19
CA SER A 137 -16.27 11.87 -4.45
C SER A 137 -16.47 10.52 -5.16
N LEU A 138 -16.20 10.48 -6.48
CA LEU A 138 -16.26 9.28 -7.31
C LEU A 138 -14.94 8.49 -7.31
N VAL A 139 -13.85 9.09 -6.81
CA VAL A 139 -12.55 8.41 -6.72
C VAL A 139 -12.63 7.33 -5.63
N LEU A 140 -12.29 6.10 -6.02
CA LEU A 140 -12.35 4.92 -5.17
C LEU A 140 -10.98 4.53 -4.64
N ASP A 141 -9.95 4.61 -5.49
CA ASP A 141 -8.58 4.21 -5.16
C ASP A 141 -7.54 5.00 -5.96
N VAL A 142 -6.32 5.07 -5.43
CA VAL A 142 -5.14 5.66 -6.07
C VAL A 142 -4.08 4.57 -6.23
N GLY A 143 -3.73 4.32 -7.48
CA GLY A 143 -2.64 3.46 -7.88
C GLY A 143 -1.33 4.24 -7.93
N PHE A 144 -0.34 3.83 -7.15
CA PHE A 144 0.99 4.45 -7.17
C PHE A 144 2.06 3.43 -6.77
N TRP A 145 3.19 3.42 -7.46
CA TRP A 145 4.33 2.54 -7.16
C TRP A 145 3.98 1.04 -7.16
N GLY A 146 3.22 0.60 -8.17
CA GLY A 146 2.85 -0.80 -8.41
C GLY A 146 1.81 -1.37 -7.45
N ARG A 147 1.12 -0.52 -6.67
CA ARG A 147 0.07 -0.94 -5.73
C ARG A 147 -1.11 0.01 -5.76
N TRP A 148 -2.26 -0.52 -5.34
CA TRP A 148 -3.50 0.22 -5.11
C TRP A 148 -3.62 0.51 -3.62
N TRP A 149 -3.46 1.77 -3.24
CA TRP A 149 -3.18 2.15 -1.85
C TRP A 149 -4.38 1.99 -0.93
N VAL A 150 -5.59 2.32 -1.39
CA VAL A 150 -6.81 2.19 -0.58
C VAL A 150 -7.15 0.72 -0.41
N LEU A 151 -7.18 -0.06 -1.49
CA LEU A 151 -7.43 -1.51 -1.43
C LEU A 151 -6.41 -2.20 -0.52
N HIS A 152 -5.12 -1.91 -0.71
CA HIS A 152 -4.05 -2.48 0.13
C HIS A 152 -4.23 -2.11 1.61
N SER A 153 -4.49 -0.83 1.91
CA SER A 153 -4.70 -0.38 3.29
C SER A 153 -5.93 -1.04 3.94
N ARG A 154 -7.02 -1.21 3.18
CA ARG A 154 -8.22 -1.91 3.66
C ARG A 154 -7.98 -3.40 3.87
N MET A 155 -7.08 -4.01 3.10
CA MET A 155 -6.78 -5.44 3.20
C MET A 155 -5.70 -5.80 4.24
N GLN A 156 -4.93 -4.83 4.74
CA GLN A 156 -3.81 -5.06 5.65
C GLN A 156 -4.20 -5.82 6.94
N ASN A 157 -5.36 -5.51 7.52
CA ASN A 157 -5.90 -6.14 8.73
C ASN A 157 -7.24 -6.81 8.42
N SER A 158 -7.29 -7.57 7.32
CA SER A 158 -8.53 -8.20 6.83
C SER A 158 -8.99 -9.40 7.68
N ASP A 159 -8.12 -9.92 8.54
CA ASP A 159 -8.30 -11.03 9.48
C ASP A 159 -8.63 -10.59 10.91
N ILE A 160 -8.78 -9.29 11.15
CA ILE A 160 -9.15 -8.74 12.47
C ILE A 160 -10.58 -8.22 12.41
N ASN A 161 -11.47 -8.88 13.16
CA ASN A 161 -12.85 -8.43 13.35
C ASN A 161 -12.99 -7.58 14.63
N ASN A 162 -12.99 -6.25 14.47
CA ASN A 162 -13.15 -5.31 15.59
C ASN A 162 -14.48 -5.45 16.35
N GLU A 163 -15.51 -6.06 15.75
CA GLU A 163 -16.81 -6.26 16.39
C GLU A 163 -16.74 -7.26 17.55
N GLU A 164 -15.85 -8.26 17.46
CA GLU A 164 -15.60 -9.25 18.52
C GLU A 164 -15.06 -8.59 19.80
N PHE A 165 -14.17 -7.62 19.64
CA PHE A 165 -13.46 -6.98 20.74
C PHE A 165 -14.21 -5.78 21.34
N HIS A 166 -15.44 -5.49 20.88
CA HIS A 166 -16.17 -4.30 21.31
C HIS A 166 -16.42 -4.25 22.84
N TYR A 167 -16.59 -5.41 23.46
CA TYR A 167 -16.86 -5.55 24.90
C TYR A 167 -15.64 -5.39 25.80
N LEU A 168 -14.43 -5.39 25.24
CA LEU A 168 -13.21 -5.23 26.03
C LEU A 168 -13.03 -3.79 26.53
N PRO A 169 -12.37 -3.58 27.68
CA PRO A 169 -11.89 -2.26 28.11
C PRO A 169 -10.95 -1.63 27.07
N GLY A 170 -10.92 -0.29 27.00
CA GLY A 170 -10.15 0.44 25.98
C GLY A 170 -8.66 0.11 25.95
N HIS A 171 -8.04 -0.14 27.11
CA HIS A 171 -6.62 -0.51 27.21
C HIS A 171 -6.29 -1.89 26.62
N LEU A 172 -7.27 -2.78 26.47
CA LEU A 172 -7.09 -4.11 25.84
C LEU A 172 -7.42 -4.11 24.35
N LYS A 173 -7.97 -3.02 23.81
CA LYS A 173 -8.26 -2.89 22.37
C LYS A 173 -7.06 -2.40 21.56
N THR A 174 -6.10 -1.77 22.23
CA THR A 174 -4.92 -1.20 21.60
C THR A 174 -3.80 -2.22 21.60
N ILE A 175 -3.28 -2.56 20.42
CA ILE A 175 -2.10 -3.42 20.25
C ILE A 175 -0.93 -2.52 19.85
N SER A 176 0.18 -2.61 20.59
CA SER A 176 1.43 -1.93 20.24
C SER A 176 2.30 -2.80 19.33
N PHE A 177 3.27 -2.18 18.66
CA PHE A 177 4.22 -2.90 17.82
C PHE A 177 5.00 -3.97 18.63
N ASN A 178 5.33 -3.69 19.88
CA ASN A 178 6.05 -4.64 20.73
C ASN A 178 5.19 -5.84 21.11
N ASP A 179 3.86 -5.67 21.24
CA ASP A 179 2.93 -6.77 21.58
C ASP A 179 2.82 -7.81 20.45
N LEU A 180 3.15 -7.42 19.22
CA LEU A 180 3.17 -8.31 18.05
C LEU A 180 4.44 -9.16 17.96
N HIS A 181 5.46 -8.92 18.80
CA HIS A 181 6.73 -9.63 18.79
C HIS A 181 6.83 -10.59 19.98
N SER A 182 6.98 -11.89 19.70
CA SER A 182 6.94 -12.95 20.73
C SER A 182 8.17 -13.02 21.63
N GLU A 183 9.29 -12.40 21.26
CA GLU A 183 10.59 -12.55 21.93
C GLU A 183 10.55 -12.27 23.44
N THR A 184 9.79 -11.25 23.86
CA THR A 184 9.67 -10.88 25.28
C THR A 184 8.82 -11.90 26.05
N ASN A 185 7.70 -12.34 25.46
CA ASN A 185 6.82 -13.35 26.03
C ASN A 185 7.51 -14.70 26.18
N GLU A 186 8.30 -15.11 25.19
CA GLU A 186 9.09 -16.34 25.22
C GLU A 186 10.13 -16.30 26.34
N LYS A 187 10.87 -15.19 26.47
CA LYS A 187 11.82 -15.01 27.59
C LYS A 187 11.12 -15.10 28.93
N LEU A 188 10.02 -14.36 29.13
CA LEU A 188 9.26 -14.39 30.38
C LEU A 188 8.69 -15.78 30.69
N PHE A 189 8.29 -16.53 29.66
CA PHE A 189 7.84 -17.91 29.80
C PHE A 189 8.97 -18.81 30.31
N ASP A 190 10.19 -18.67 29.78
CA ASP A 190 11.35 -19.44 30.24
C ASP A 190 11.73 -19.10 31.69
N GLU A 191 11.56 -17.84 32.11
CA GLU A 191 11.84 -17.42 33.48
C GLU A 191 10.99 -18.14 34.52
N LYS A 192 9.79 -18.58 34.15
CA LYS A 192 8.92 -19.38 35.02
C LYS A 192 9.58 -20.68 35.50
N TYR A 193 10.51 -21.24 34.72
CA TYR A 193 11.21 -22.48 35.04
C TYR A 193 12.49 -22.26 35.86
N LYS A 194 12.87 -21.01 36.15
CA LYS A 194 14.02 -20.73 37.02
C LYS A 194 13.70 -21.21 38.43
N ALA A 195 14.58 -22.03 39.00
CA ALA A 195 14.42 -22.54 40.36
C ALA A 195 14.37 -21.39 41.37
N VAL A 196 13.44 -21.46 42.31
CA VAL A 196 13.37 -20.52 43.43
C VAL A 196 14.55 -20.81 44.36
N THR A 197 15.45 -19.85 44.51
CA THR A 197 16.53 -19.91 45.49
C THR A 197 16.00 -19.46 46.84
N LEU A 198 15.91 -20.38 47.80
CA LEU A 198 15.58 -20.05 49.20
C LEU A 198 16.83 -19.57 49.92
N THR A 199 16.66 -18.53 50.74
CA THR A 199 17.72 -18.05 51.64
C THR A 199 17.83 -19.01 52.84
N GLU A 200 19.01 -19.20 53.42
CA GLU A 200 19.20 -20.14 54.54
C GLU A 200 18.25 -19.90 55.71
N GLU A 201 17.93 -18.64 56.00
CA GLU A 201 16.96 -18.23 57.03
C GLU A 201 15.54 -18.77 56.75
N GLN A 202 15.11 -18.75 55.48
CA GLN A 202 13.80 -19.23 55.05
C GLN A 202 13.71 -20.76 55.07
N ILE A 203 14.84 -21.44 54.86
CA ILE A 203 14.93 -22.90 54.98
C ILE A 203 14.79 -23.30 56.45
N GLN A 204 15.50 -22.61 57.35
CA GLN A 204 15.44 -22.86 58.79
C GLN A 204 14.06 -22.57 59.39
N GLU A 205 13.40 -21.49 58.95
CA GLU A 205 12.05 -21.14 59.40
C GLU A 205 11.02 -22.18 58.94
N ALA A 206 11.08 -22.63 57.68
CA ALA A 206 10.20 -23.67 57.16
C ALA A 206 10.43 -25.05 57.81
N ASP A 207 11.68 -25.40 58.10
CA ASP A 207 12.03 -26.64 58.81
C ASP A 207 11.52 -26.62 60.26
N GLY A 208 11.59 -25.45 60.93
CA GLY A 208 11.06 -25.25 62.28
C GLY A 208 9.54 -25.35 62.38
N GLU A 209 8.80 -24.78 61.40
CA GLU A 209 7.34 -24.87 61.34
C GLU A 209 6.85 -26.30 61.07
N ASN A 210 7.53 -27.05 60.20
CA ASN A 210 7.22 -28.46 59.94
C ASN A 210 7.44 -29.36 61.16
N GLN A 211 8.50 -29.11 61.93
CA GLN A 211 8.75 -29.84 63.18
C GLN A 211 7.70 -29.51 64.25
N GLY A 212 7.23 -28.25 64.33
CA GLY A 212 6.16 -27.85 65.25
C GLY A 212 4.79 -28.50 64.96
N GLN A 213 4.48 -28.74 63.68
CA GLN A 213 3.24 -29.43 63.26
C GLN A 213 3.26 -30.94 63.45
N LEU A 214 4.43 -31.60 63.37
CA LEU A 214 4.55 -33.04 63.62
C LEU A 214 4.46 -33.42 65.11
N HIS A 215 4.66 -32.44 66.01
CA HIS A 215 4.71 -32.63 67.46
C HIS A 215 3.46 -32.14 68.20
N SER A 216 2.41 -31.69 67.50
CA SER A 216 1.06 -31.44 68.03
C SER A 216 0.10 -32.57 67.67
#